data_AF-A0A3D4FXV6-F1
#
_entry.id   AF-A0A3D4FXV6-F1
#
_cell.length_a   1.000
_cell.length_b   1.000
_cell.length_c   1.000
_cell.angle_alpha   90.00
_cell.angle_beta   90.00
_cell.angle_gamma   90.00
#
_symmetry.space_group_name_H-M   'P 1'
#
loop_
_entity.id
_entity.type
_entity.pdbx_description
1 polymer ?
#
loop_
_entity_poly.entity_id
_entity_poly.type
_entity_poly.pdbx_seq_one_letter_code
_entity_poly.pdbx_strand_id
1 'polypeptide(L)' 'HAAARGDDALILYLVEQGGDVTVVSRRGQTTADMANGPVQRVSPIPETVALLESLGSKNNQNCVSC' A
#
# COMPACT_ATOMS: atom_id res chain seq x y z
N HIS A 1 8.73 -1.51 -2.87
CA HIS A 1 7.73 -1.52 -1.79
C HIS A 1 7.06 -2.88 -1.78
N ALA A 2 6.90 -3.51 -0.61
CA ALA A 2 6.15 -4.77 -0.49
C ALA A 2 4.70 -4.59 -0.96
N ALA A 3 4.07 -3.46 -0.57
CA ALA A 3 2.73 -3.05 -1.00
C ALA A 3 2.53 -3.05 -2.53
N ALA A 4 3.43 -2.44 -3.29
CA ALA A 4 3.33 -2.37 -4.75
C ALA A 4 3.52 -3.72 -5.47
N ARG A 5 3.86 -4.79 -4.73
CA ARG A 5 4.04 -6.16 -5.24
C ARG A 5 2.99 -7.13 -4.71
N GLY A 6 2.13 -6.69 -3.79
CA GLY A 6 1.14 -7.56 -3.13
C GLY A 6 1.75 -8.59 -2.19
N ASP A 7 2.93 -8.30 -1.63
CA ASP A 7 3.61 -9.25 -0.73
C ASP A 7 3.08 -9.10 0.71
N ASP A 8 1.86 -9.58 0.94
CA ASP A 8 1.14 -9.45 2.21
C ASP A 8 1.87 -10.12 3.36
N ALA A 9 2.55 -11.25 3.12
CA ALA A 9 3.34 -11.95 4.13
C ALA A 9 4.52 -11.07 4.60
N LEU A 10 5.22 -10.43 3.67
CA LEU A 10 6.29 -9.49 4.01
C LEU A 10 5.75 -8.22 4.69
N ILE A 11 4.58 -7.71 4.29
CA ILE A 11 3.94 -6.55 4.93
C ILE A 11 3.65 -6.87 6.40
N LEU A 12 2.99 -8.00 6.67
CA LEU A 12 2.66 -8.44 8.03
C LEU A 12 3.93 -8.64 8.87
N TYR A 13 4.95 -9.29 8.31
CA TYR A 13 6.23 -9.45 8.98
C TYR A 13 6.87 -8.09 9.33
N LEU A 14 6.90 -7.14 8.40
CA LEU A 14 7.46 -5.81 8.66
C LEU A 14 6.68 -5.05 9.74
N VAL A 15 5.36 -5.17 9.76
CA VAL A 15 4.51 -4.58 10.82
C VAL A 15 4.81 -5.21 12.17
N GLU A 16 4.95 -6.53 12.24
CA GLU A 16 5.35 -7.24 13.46
C GLU A 16 6.71 -6.78 13.98
N GLN A 17 7.65 -6.44 13.08
CA GLN A 17 8.95 -5.87 13.42
C GLN A 17 8.90 -4.35 13.74
N GLY A 18 7.71 -3.75 13.84
CA GLY A 18 7.52 -2.33 14.18
C GLY A 18 7.45 -1.39 12.97
N GLY A 19 7.22 -1.91 11.77
CA GLY A 19 7.00 -1.13 10.56
C GLY A 19 5.69 -0.35 10.61
N ASP A 20 5.76 0.95 10.36
CA ASP A 20 4.59 1.84 10.34
C ASP A 20 4.01 1.96 8.93
N VAL A 21 2.79 1.46 8.72
CA VAL A 21 2.07 1.53 7.43
C VAL A 21 1.42 2.89 7.16
N THR A 22 1.41 3.79 8.15
CA THR A 22 0.78 5.12 8.05
C THR A 22 1.72 6.18 7.47
N VAL A 23 2.99 5.84 7.26
CA VAL A 23 3.98 6.73 6.68
C VAL A 23 3.59 7.18 5.27
N VAL A 24 3.94 8.43 4.96
CA VAL A 24 3.69 9.04 3.66
C VAL A 24 5.03 9.30 2.97
N SER A 25 5.14 8.86 1.73
CA SER A 25 6.34 9.10 0.93
C SER A 25 6.51 10.59 0.61
N ARG A 26 7.71 10.99 0.16
CA ARG A 26 7.98 12.35 -0.32
C ARG A 26 7.08 12.80 -1.49
N ARG A 27 6.41 11.86 -2.16
CA ARG A 27 5.46 12.12 -3.25
C ARG A 27 4.00 12.20 -2.77
N GLY A 28 3.76 12.19 -1.46
CA GLY A 28 2.42 12.22 -0.88
C GLY A 28 1.67 10.88 -0.93
N GLN A 29 2.32 9.79 -1.35
CA GLN A 29 1.69 8.46 -1.45
C GLN A 29 1.79 7.72 -0.11
N THR A 30 0.68 7.18 0.36
CA THR A 30 0.64 6.25 1.49
C THR A 30 1.07 4.84 1.09
N THR A 31 1.20 3.94 2.07
CA THR A 31 1.47 2.53 1.78
C THR A 31 0.31 1.88 1.01
N ALA A 32 -0.95 2.17 1.36
CA ALA A 32 -2.12 1.69 0.63
C ALA A 32 -2.17 2.24 -0.81
N ASP A 33 -1.82 3.52 -1.02
CA ASP A 33 -1.74 4.08 -2.37
C ASP A 33 -0.78 3.29 -3.25
N MET A 34 0.37 2.85 -2.70
CA MET A 34 1.35 2.07 -3.46
C MET A 34 0.82 0.73 -3.96
N ALA A 35 -0.12 0.11 -3.22
CA ALA A 35 -0.83 -1.10 -3.66
C ALA A 35 -2.00 -0.77 -4.60
N ASN A 36 -2.57 0.43 -4.50
CA ASN A 36 -3.69 0.90 -5.33
C ASN A 36 -3.25 1.35 -6.75
N GLY A 37 -1.95 1.36 -7.06
CA GLY A 37 -1.46 1.75 -8.39
C GLY A 37 -1.61 3.26 -8.68
N PRO A 38 -0.89 4.13 -7.93
CA PRO A 38 -1.02 5.59 -8.01
C PRO A 38 -0.15 6.18 -9.14
N VAL A 39 0.47 5.32 -9.94
CA VAL A 39 1.35 5.64 -11.08
C VAL A 39 1.09 4.64 -12.21
N GLN A 40 1.43 5.02 -13.44
CA GLN A 40 1.23 4.16 -14.61
C GLN A 40 1.98 2.82 -14.49
N ARG A 41 1.44 1.77 -15.14
CA ARG A 41 2.02 0.41 -15.23
C ARG A 41 2.11 -0.35 -13.91
N VAL A 42 1.39 0.07 -12.88
CA VAL A 42 1.16 -0.69 -11.65
C VAL A 42 -0.32 -1.03 -11.61
N SER A 43 -0.64 -2.33 -11.69
CA SER A 43 -2.02 -2.79 -11.50
C SER A 43 -2.40 -2.67 -10.03
N PRO A 44 -3.63 -2.26 -9.70
CA PRO A 44 -4.11 -2.26 -8.32
C PRO A 44 -4.15 -3.69 -7.79
N ILE A 45 -3.90 -3.83 -6.49
CA ILE A 45 -3.95 -5.12 -5.78
C ILE A 45 -4.99 -4.97 -4.66
N PRO A 46 -6.29 -5.20 -4.95
CA PRO A 46 -7.39 -4.87 -4.03
C PRO A 46 -7.28 -5.53 -2.65
N GLU A 47 -6.80 -6.77 -2.60
CA GLU A 47 -6.57 -7.51 -1.35
C GLU A 47 -5.52 -6.83 -0.46
N THR A 48 -4.40 -6.42 -1.05
CA THR A 48 -3.34 -5.72 -0.33
C THR A 48 -3.76 -4.31 0.08
N VAL A 49 -4.55 -3.62 -0.74
CA VAL A 49 -5.14 -2.33 -0.36
C VAL A 49 -6.02 -2.49 0.87
N ALA A 50 -6.93 -3.47 0.88
CA ALA A 50 -7.81 -3.73 2.01
C ALA A 50 -7.04 -4.14 3.27
N LEU A 51 -6.00 -4.96 3.14
CA LEU A 51 -5.10 -5.29 4.25
C LEU A 51 -4.47 -4.02 4.84
N LEU A 52 -3.87 -3.17 4.00
CA LEU A 52 -3.19 -1.95 4.45
C LEU A 52 -4.17 -0.95 5.08
N GLU A 53 -5.40 -0.85 4.56
CA GLU A 53 -6.48 -0.07 5.18
C GLU A 53 -6.85 -0.61 6.57
N SER A 54 -6.96 -1.93 6.72
CA SER A 54 -7.24 -2.57 8.01
C SER A 54 -6.13 -2.36 9.05
N LEU A 55 -4.89 -2.21 8.59
CA LEU A 55 -3.71 -1.90 9.41
C LEU A 55 -3.54 -0.40 9.69
N GLY A 56 -4.43 0.45 9.15
CA GLY A 56 -4.48 1.89 9.41
C GLY A 56 -3.85 2.79 8.33
N SER A 57 -3.37 2.22 7.22
CA SER A 57 -2.90 3.02 6.09
C SER A 57 -4.08 3.65 5.35
N LYS A 58 -4.09 4.97 5.17
CA LYS A 58 -5.13 5.64 4.40
C LYS A 58 -4.96 5.38 2.91
N ASN A 59 -6.05 5.14 2.20
CA ASN A 59 -6.06 5.05 0.74
C ASN A 59 -6.69 6.32 0.15
N ASN A 60 -5.93 7.03 -0.68
CA ASN A 60 -6.38 8.27 -1.32
C ASN A 60 -7.24 8.03 -2.57
N GLN A 61 -7.52 6.78 -2.93
CA GLN A 61 -8.37 6.42 -4.08
C GLN A 61 -7.88 7.02 -5.40
N ASN A 62 -6.56 7.18 -5.55
CA ASN A 62 -5.88 7.82 -6.69
C ASN A 62 -5.35 6.82 -7.73
N CYS A 63 -5.98 5.66 -7.80
CA CYS A 63 -5.65 4.61 -8.75
C CYS A 63 -5.78 5.11 -10.20
N VAL A 64 -4.78 4.81 -11.03
CA VAL A 64 -4.67 5.33 -12.41
C VAL A 64 -5.24 4.38 -13.47
N SER A 65 -5.45 3.10 -13.13
CA SER A 65 -5.80 2.04 -14.11
C SER A 65 -6.98 1.16 -13.72
N CYS A 66 -7.73 1.58 -12.70
CA CYS A 66 -9.10 1.19 -12.47
C CYS A 66 -10.03 2.06 -13.35
#